data_AF-A0A7S1YRK1-F1
#
_entry.id   AF-A0A7S1YRK1-F1
#
_cell.length_a   1.000
_cell.length_b   1.000
_cell.length_c   1.000
_cell.angle_alpha   90.00
_cell.angle_beta   90.00
_cell.angle_gamma   90.00
#
_symmetry.space_group_name_H-M   'P 1'
#
loop_
_entity.id
_entity.type
_entity.pdbx_description
1 polymer ?
#
loop_
_entity_poly.entity_id
_entity_poly.type
_entity_poly.pdbx_seq_one_letter_code
_entity_poly.pdbx_strand_id
1 'polypeptide(L)'
;EKESDQSSFVKNPRKNSIVNTNDCMEMAAKGEDARPTKLYPVWSTPGSQLADFGVGVGIYFLTLKISAVICLIAGLINIPTILYFEGSNYSNRQEGISNGGLKGSAVCTDVEWKACPSCVRSDWDYFPSDTSRFASIPADIFTPSDSSLAFILVNNCNIADRYAGIASFCSLIFVTVSIFLLSRYLRKKEVDFDLQEQTATDYSIEVINPPVDANDPEVWKEYMEGILPDEVQNKHVTCCTIALDNTKLINHL
;
A
#
# COMPACT_ATOMS: atom_id res chain seq x y z
N GLU A 1 -11.62 33.91 -55.45
CA GLU A 1 -11.20 33.27 -56.72
C GLU A 1 -9.70 33.00 -56.60
N LYS A 2 -9.15 31.81 -56.35
CA LYS A 2 -9.58 30.42 -56.49
C LYS A 2 -8.96 29.55 -55.38
N GLU A 3 -9.73 28.57 -54.91
CA GLU A 3 -9.30 27.36 -54.19
C GLU A 3 -8.45 26.43 -55.09
N SER A 4 -7.53 25.69 -54.45
CA SER A 4 -7.18 24.28 -54.76
C SER A 4 -6.12 23.86 -53.73
N ASP A 5 -6.45 23.26 -52.58
CA ASP A 5 -6.83 21.85 -52.38
C ASP A 5 -5.92 20.82 -53.09
N GLN A 6 -4.88 20.37 -52.37
CA GLN A 6 -4.28 19.03 -52.54
C GLN A 6 -3.87 18.49 -51.16
N SER A 7 -4.88 18.05 -50.41
CA SER A 7 -4.73 17.08 -49.32
C SER A 7 -4.45 15.70 -49.93
N SER A 8 -3.19 15.29 -49.94
CA SER A 8 -2.78 13.93 -50.29
C SER A 8 -2.90 13.05 -49.04
N PHE A 9 -4.06 12.43 -48.89
CA PHE A 9 -4.30 11.31 -47.99
C PHE A 9 -3.31 10.16 -48.31
N VAL A 10 -2.28 10.02 -47.49
CA VAL A 10 -1.42 8.83 -47.49
C VAL A 10 -2.24 7.66 -46.96
N LYS A 11 -2.83 6.88 -47.88
CA LYS A 11 -3.37 5.55 -47.58
C LYS A 11 -2.20 4.63 -47.28
N ASN A 12 -1.88 4.44 -46.01
CA ASN A 12 -0.90 3.46 -45.59
C ASN A 12 -1.54 2.06 -45.63
N PRO A 13 -1.10 1.15 -46.52
CA PRO A 13 -1.67 -0.19 -46.58
C PRO A 13 -1.23 -0.96 -45.34
N ARG A 14 -2.17 -1.20 -44.41
CA ARG A 14 -2.00 -2.18 -43.33
C ARG A 14 -1.78 -3.56 -43.97
N LYS A 15 -0.52 -3.90 -44.22
CA LYS A 15 -0.10 -5.29 -44.38
C LYS A 15 -0.33 -5.96 -43.03
N ASN A 16 -1.32 -6.84 -42.98
CA ASN A 16 -1.47 -7.83 -41.92
C ASN A 16 -0.30 -8.81 -42.03
N SER A 17 0.87 -8.43 -41.50
CA SER A 17 1.89 -9.42 -41.16
C SER A 17 1.38 -10.17 -39.94
N ILE A 18 1.10 -11.45 -40.13
CA ILE A 18 0.90 -12.40 -39.05
C ILE A 18 2.24 -12.48 -38.32
N VAL A 19 2.40 -11.67 -37.28
CA VAL A 19 3.59 -11.66 -36.43
C VAL A 19 3.59 -12.97 -35.65
N ASN A 20 4.59 -13.80 -35.91
CA ASN A 20 4.86 -15.02 -35.16
C ASN A 20 5.06 -14.63 -33.68
N THR A 21 4.22 -15.17 -32.79
CA THR A 21 4.16 -14.81 -31.36
C THR A 21 5.35 -15.24 -30.51
N ASN A 22 6.42 -15.73 -31.14
CA ASN A 22 7.64 -16.20 -30.47
C ASN A 22 8.84 -15.27 -30.71
N ASP A 23 8.66 -14.14 -31.41
CA ASP A 23 9.72 -13.16 -31.59
C ASP A 23 9.86 -12.33 -30.30
N CYS A 24 11.06 -12.36 -29.71
CA CYS A 24 11.42 -11.47 -28.61
C CYS A 24 11.34 -10.03 -29.13
N MET A 25 10.22 -9.35 -28.88
CA MET A 25 10.08 -7.95 -29.27
C MET A 25 11.04 -7.10 -28.46
N GLU A 26 11.95 -6.42 -29.16
CA GLU A 26 12.84 -5.43 -28.58
C GLU A 26 12.05 -4.20 -28.15
N MET A 27 12.54 -3.54 -27.09
CA MET A 27 11.97 -2.31 -26.59
C MET A 27 12.08 -1.23 -27.68
N ALA A 28 10.95 -0.59 -28.02
CA ALA A 28 10.95 0.52 -28.97
C ALA A 28 11.60 1.76 -28.33
N ALA A 29 12.40 2.48 -29.10
CA ALA A 29 12.98 3.74 -28.63
C ALA A 29 11.89 4.80 -28.43
N LYS A 30 12.14 5.78 -27.55
CA LYS A 30 11.21 6.90 -27.31
C LYS A 30 10.93 7.63 -28.64
N GLY A 31 9.66 7.68 -29.04
CA GLY A 31 9.21 8.34 -30.27
C GLY A 31 9.25 7.47 -31.53
N GLU A 32 9.64 6.20 -31.45
CA GLU A 32 9.60 5.28 -32.59
C GLU A 32 8.19 4.70 -32.77
N ASP A 33 7.50 5.11 -33.83
CA ASP A 33 6.17 4.64 -34.24
C ASP A 33 6.19 3.73 -35.47
N ALA A 34 7.37 3.54 -36.06
CA ALA A 34 7.58 2.76 -37.28
C ALA A 34 7.33 1.24 -37.09
N ARG A 35 7.40 0.74 -35.85
CA ARG A 35 7.25 -0.68 -35.52
C ARG A 35 5.97 -0.94 -34.72
N PRO A 36 5.30 -2.08 -34.93
CA PRO A 36 4.16 -2.45 -34.09
C PRO A 36 4.63 -2.68 -32.66
N THR A 37 4.19 -1.84 -31.74
CA THR A 37 4.44 -1.99 -30.29
C THR A 37 3.31 -2.78 -29.63
N LYS A 38 3.62 -3.41 -28.49
CA LYS A 38 2.64 -4.14 -27.67
C LYS A 38 2.64 -3.55 -26.26
N LEU A 39 1.44 -3.40 -25.70
CA LEU A 39 1.28 -2.98 -24.31
C LEU A 39 1.89 -4.02 -23.36
N TYR A 40 2.45 -3.54 -22.27
CA TYR A 40 2.94 -4.37 -21.18
C TYR A 40 1.83 -5.26 -20.62
N PRO A 41 2.01 -6.58 -20.59
CA PRO A 41 1.00 -7.47 -20.02
C PRO A 41 0.92 -7.29 -18.50
N VAL A 42 -0.28 -7.02 -17.99
CA VAL A 42 -0.53 -6.68 -16.57
C VAL A 42 0.09 -7.71 -15.60
N TRP A 43 0.01 -8.99 -15.94
CA TRP A 43 0.42 -10.08 -15.04
C TRP A 43 1.85 -10.57 -15.25
N SER A 44 2.42 -10.39 -16.44
CA SER A 44 3.71 -10.99 -16.83
C SER A 44 4.82 -9.98 -17.11
N THR A 45 4.59 -8.69 -16.88
CA THR A 45 5.65 -7.68 -17.00
C THR A 45 6.71 -7.89 -15.91
N PRO A 46 7.98 -8.13 -16.28
CA PRO A 46 9.10 -8.21 -15.35
C PRO A 46 9.25 -6.93 -14.52
N GLY A 47 9.70 -7.07 -13.27
CA GLY A 47 9.89 -5.91 -12.38
C GLY A 47 10.86 -4.85 -12.92
N SER A 48 11.85 -5.25 -13.72
CA SER A 48 12.81 -4.31 -14.34
C SER A 48 12.15 -3.40 -15.36
N GLN A 49 11.20 -3.89 -16.15
CA GLN A 49 10.49 -3.10 -17.17
C GLN A 49 9.43 -2.16 -16.57
N LEU A 50 9.07 -2.38 -15.30
CA LEU A 50 8.19 -1.45 -14.57
C LEU A 50 8.95 -0.21 -14.08
N ALA A 51 10.27 -0.26 -14.00
CA ALA A 51 11.11 0.89 -13.64
C ALA A 51 11.11 1.96 -14.74
N ASP A 52 10.90 1.57 -16.01
CA ASP A 52 10.80 2.47 -17.16
C ASP A 52 9.69 3.54 -17.02
N PHE A 53 8.67 3.28 -16.19
CA PHE A 53 7.59 4.23 -15.87
C PHE A 53 7.94 5.19 -14.73
N GLY A 54 9.15 5.09 -14.20
CA GLY A 54 9.65 5.79 -13.03
C GLY A 54 9.93 4.83 -11.88
N VAL A 55 11.02 5.11 -11.16
CA VAL A 55 11.50 4.35 -10.00
C VAL A 55 10.38 4.11 -8.98
N GLY A 56 9.59 5.14 -8.67
CA GLY A 56 8.47 5.04 -7.73
C GLY A 56 7.39 4.05 -8.17
N VAL A 57 7.04 4.02 -9.47
CA VAL A 57 6.04 3.10 -10.03
C VAL A 57 6.57 1.67 -9.97
N GLY A 58 7.84 1.47 -10.35
CA GLY A 58 8.51 0.16 -10.27
C GLY A 58 8.53 -0.42 -8.86
N ILE A 59 8.94 0.38 -7.87
CA ILE A 59 8.98 -0.02 -6.46
C ILE A 59 7.57 -0.32 -5.93
N TYR A 60 6.56 0.48 -6.29
CA TYR A 60 5.18 0.28 -5.86
C TYR A 60 4.64 -1.09 -6.30
N PHE A 61 4.72 -1.40 -7.60
CA PHE A 61 4.20 -2.68 -8.11
C PHE A 61 5.00 -3.88 -7.62
N LEU A 62 6.32 -3.71 -7.44
CA LEU A 62 7.17 -4.74 -6.83
C LEU A 62 6.73 -5.03 -5.39
N THR A 63 6.47 -3.98 -4.60
CA THR A 63 5.96 -4.08 -3.23
C THR A 63 4.63 -4.80 -3.20
N LEU A 64 3.70 -4.45 -4.08
CA LEU A 64 2.37 -5.07 -4.15
C LEU A 64 2.47 -6.57 -4.46
N LYS A 65 3.29 -6.96 -5.45
CA LYS A 65 3.51 -8.37 -5.81
C LYS A 65 4.05 -9.19 -4.62
N ILE A 66 5.04 -8.66 -3.90
CA ILE A 66 5.62 -9.38 -2.76
C ILE A 66 4.66 -9.41 -1.57
N SER A 67 3.97 -8.31 -1.28
CA SER A 67 2.95 -8.22 -0.23
C SER A 67 1.81 -9.20 -0.47
N ALA A 68 1.37 -9.40 -1.72
CA ALA A 68 0.34 -10.39 -2.05
C ALA A 68 0.78 -11.81 -1.66
N VAL A 69 2.04 -12.18 -1.94
CA VAL A 69 2.60 -13.49 -1.54
C VAL A 69 2.73 -13.60 -0.02
N ILE A 70 3.21 -12.56 0.66
CA ILE A 70 3.31 -12.54 2.13
C ILE A 70 1.93 -12.71 2.76
N CYS A 71 0.93 -11.95 2.30
CA CYS A 71 -0.45 -12.04 2.78
C CYS A 71 -1.06 -13.42 2.53
N LEU A 72 -0.79 -14.05 1.39
CA LEU A 72 -1.25 -15.41 1.09
C LEU A 72 -0.67 -16.42 2.09
N ILE A 73 0.65 -16.37 2.32
CA ILE A 73 1.32 -17.28 3.27
C ILE A 73 0.83 -17.01 4.70
N ALA A 74 0.70 -15.75 5.12
CA ALA A 74 0.15 -15.39 6.42
C ALA A 74 -1.29 -15.91 6.58
N GLY A 75 -2.11 -15.80 5.54
CA GLY A 75 -3.45 -16.38 5.51
C GLY A 75 -3.44 -17.89 5.74
N LEU A 76 -2.56 -18.62 5.03
CA LEU A 76 -2.40 -20.06 5.20
C LEU A 76 -1.97 -20.46 6.62
N ILE A 77 -1.04 -19.70 7.22
CA ILE A 77 -0.60 -19.91 8.61
C ILE A 77 -1.76 -19.74 9.61
N ASN A 78 -2.72 -18.86 9.32
CA ASN A 78 -3.86 -18.59 10.19
C ASN A 78 -5.07 -19.53 9.99
N ILE A 79 -5.07 -20.41 8.97
CA ILE A 79 -6.16 -21.36 8.75
C ILE A 79 -6.47 -22.22 10.00
N PRO A 80 -5.48 -22.81 10.71
CA PRO A 80 -5.76 -23.59 11.91
C PRO A 80 -6.44 -22.78 13.01
N THR A 81 -6.05 -21.51 13.16
CA THR A 81 -6.67 -20.59 14.13
C THR A 81 -8.12 -20.28 13.76
N ILE A 82 -8.40 -20.04 12.48
CA ILE A 82 -9.76 -19.79 11.97
C ILE A 82 -10.65 -21.03 12.22
N LEU A 83 -10.15 -22.22 11.89
CA LEU A 83 -10.87 -23.47 12.12
C LEU A 83 -11.09 -23.77 13.61
N TYR A 84 -10.14 -23.39 14.47
CA TYR A 84 -10.30 -23.49 15.92
C TYR A 84 -11.46 -22.63 16.43
N PHE A 85 -11.53 -21.36 16.01
CA PHE A 85 -12.60 -20.45 16.41
C PHE A 85 -13.96 -20.80 15.83
N GLU A 86 -14.01 -21.45 14.66
CA GLU A 86 -15.25 -22.04 14.11
C GLU A 86 -15.65 -23.33 14.85
N GLY A 87 -14.73 -23.96 15.56
CA GLY A 87 -14.94 -25.26 16.21
C GLY A 87 -16.02 -25.25 17.29
N SER A 88 -16.61 -26.43 17.53
CA SER A 88 -17.56 -26.64 18.65
C SER A 88 -16.91 -26.40 20.01
N ASN A 89 -15.61 -26.67 20.13
CA ASN A 89 -14.85 -26.53 21.38
C ASN A 89 -14.70 -25.08 21.84
N TYR A 90 -14.76 -24.11 20.91
CA TYR A 90 -14.61 -22.70 21.23
C TYR A 90 -15.95 -22.06 21.61
N SER A 91 -16.98 -22.19 20.75
CA SER A 91 -18.25 -21.49 20.93
C SER A 91 -19.44 -22.22 20.30
N ASN A 92 -19.49 -23.56 20.40
CA ASN A 92 -20.56 -24.38 19.79
C ASN A 92 -20.84 -24.01 18.31
N ARG A 93 -19.80 -23.84 17.50
CA ARG A 93 -19.89 -23.44 16.08
C ARG A 93 -20.48 -22.04 15.83
N GLN A 94 -20.43 -21.17 16.83
CA GLN A 94 -20.88 -19.78 16.75
C GLN A 94 -22.36 -19.67 16.32
N GLU A 95 -23.22 -20.49 16.94
CA GLU A 95 -24.67 -20.39 16.76
C GLU A 95 -25.16 -18.95 17.06
N GLY A 96 -25.98 -18.41 16.17
CA GLY A 96 -26.45 -17.01 16.24
C GLY A 96 -25.72 -16.03 15.31
N ILE A 97 -24.55 -16.40 14.75
CA ILE A 97 -23.87 -15.60 13.73
C ILE A 97 -24.39 -15.99 12.34
N SER A 98 -25.28 -15.16 11.77
CA SER A 98 -25.82 -15.34 10.41
C SER A 98 -24.81 -14.98 9.31
N ASN A 99 -23.88 -14.08 9.59
CA ASN A 99 -22.87 -13.63 8.64
C ASN A 99 -21.70 -14.60 8.56
N GLY A 100 -21.58 -15.32 7.44
CA GLY A 100 -20.49 -16.28 7.22
C GLY A 100 -19.09 -15.68 7.33
N GLY A 101 -18.90 -14.39 7.03
CA GLY A 101 -17.60 -13.71 7.16
C GLY A 101 -17.14 -13.47 8.60
N LEU A 102 -18.04 -13.56 9.59
CA LEU A 102 -17.69 -13.46 11.00
C LEU A 102 -17.40 -14.83 11.62
N LYS A 103 -17.72 -15.92 10.92
CA LYS A 103 -17.40 -17.27 11.38
C LYS A 103 -15.88 -17.50 11.33
N GLY A 104 -15.36 -18.12 12.38
CA GLY A 104 -13.91 -18.30 12.56
C GLY A 104 -13.17 -17.09 13.12
N SER A 105 -13.90 -16.04 13.53
CA SER A 105 -13.35 -14.96 14.35
C SER A 105 -13.41 -15.31 15.85
N ALA A 106 -12.67 -14.58 16.68
CA ALA A 106 -12.67 -14.74 18.15
C ALA A 106 -13.95 -14.21 18.83
N VAL A 107 -15.10 -14.23 18.15
CA VAL A 107 -16.40 -13.88 18.72
C VAL A 107 -16.95 -15.08 19.49
N CYS A 108 -17.24 -14.85 20.77
CA CYS A 108 -17.85 -15.84 21.65
C CYS A 108 -19.37 -15.65 21.66
N THR A 109 -20.11 -16.65 21.18
CA THR A 109 -21.57 -16.73 21.28
C THR A 109 -22.04 -17.57 22.47
N ASP A 110 -21.16 -18.41 23.03
CA ASP A 110 -21.45 -19.17 24.24
C ASP A 110 -21.31 -18.27 25.48
N VAL A 111 -22.44 -17.70 25.89
CA VAL A 111 -22.55 -16.77 27.00
C VAL A 111 -23.59 -17.24 28.00
N GLU A 112 -23.32 -17.03 29.29
CA GLU A 112 -24.20 -17.44 30.38
C GLU A 112 -24.30 -16.35 31.44
N TRP A 113 -25.51 -16.13 31.96
CA TRP A 113 -25.73 -15.24 33.09
C TRP A 113 -25.32 -15.92 34.40
N LYS A 114 -24.34 -15.34 35.10
CA LYS A 114 -23.90 -15.82 36.41
C LYS A 114 -24.23 -14.80 37.50
N ALA A 115 -24.73 -15.28 38.63
CA ALA A 115 -25.00 -14.44 39.78
C ALA A 115 -23.69 -13.87 40.35
N CYS A 116 -23.67 -12.56 40.60
CA CYS A 116 -22.55 -11.89 41.22
C CYS A 116 -23.04 -10.96 42.34
N PRO A 117 -23.04 -11.41 43.61
CA PRO A 117 -23.59 -10.65 44.73
C PRO A 117 -22.73 -9.44 45.14
N SER A 118 -21.46 -9.39 44.74
CA SER A 118 -20.54 -8.28 45.05
C SER A 118 -20.40 -7.25 43.93
N CYS A 119 -21.03 -7.49 42.78
CA CYS A 119 -20.91 -6.66 41.59
C CYS A 119 -21.84 -5.45 41.67
N VAL A 120 -21.35 -4.25 41.34
CA VAL A 120 -22.16 -3.01 41.29
C VAL A 120 -22.19 -2.45 39.88
N ARG A 121 -23.30 -1.83 39.46
CA ARG A 121 -23.48 -1.32 38.10
C ARG A 121 -22.31 -0.46 37.59
N SER A 122 -21.69 0.32 38.48
CA SER A 122 -20.54 1.17 38.16
C SER A 122 -19.31 0.41 37.68
N ASP A 123 -19.15 -0.88 37.99
CA ASP A 123 -17.98 -1.65 37.54
C ASP A 123 -18.02 -1.92 36.01
N TRP A 124 -19.19 -1.70 35.37
CA TRP A 124 -19.42 -1.89 33.93
C TRP A 124 -19.62 -0.58 33.16
N ASP A 125 -19.42 0.58 33.79
CA ASP A 125 -19.51 1.89 33.13
C ASP A 125 -18.23 2.25 32.32
N TYR A 126 -17.27 1.32 32.16
CA TYR A 126 -16.09 1.52 31.32
C TYR A 126 -16.41 1.29 29.84
N PHE A 127 -15.84 2.15 28.99
CA PHE A 127 -16.14 2.23 27.55
C PHE A 127 -15.92 0.90 26.80
N PRO A 128 -16.87 0.47 25.92
CA PRO A 128 -18.17 1.09 25.64
C PRO A 128 -19.19 0.78 26.74
N SER A 129 -20.00 1.79 27.11
CA SER A 129 -21.08 1.66 28.10
C SER A 129 -22.22 0.81 27.54
N ASP A 130 -22.04 -0.50 27.55
CA ASP A 130 -23.04 -1.45 27.09
C ASP A 130 -23.80 -2.03 28.29
N THR A 131 -25.09 -1.72 28.35
CA THR A 131 -26.00 -2.25 29.38
C THR A 131 -26.36 -3.71 29.15
N SER A 132 -25.97 -4.32 28.03
CA SER A 132 -26.30 -5.70 27.68
C SER A 132 -25.65 -6.76 28.58
N ARG A 133 -24.63 -6.40 29.38
CA ARG A 133 -23.84 -7.34 30.18
C ARG A 133 -24.15 -7.38 31.67
N PHE A 134 -25.04 -6.51 32.16
CA PHE A 134 -25.41 -6.42 33.57
C PHE A 134 -26.93 -6.40 33.72
N ALA A 135 -27.45 -7.23 34.63
CA ALA A 135 -28.86 -7.25 35.00
C ALA A 135 -28.99 -7.31 36.53
N SER A 136 -29.95 -6.61 37.11
CA SER A 136 -30.22 -6.65 38.54
C SER A 136 -31.70 -6.80 38.80
N ILE A 137 -32.07 -7.69 39.72
CA ILE A 137 -33.45 -7.84 40.18
C ILE A 137 -33.58 -7.09 41.51
N PRO A 138 -34.51 -6.12 41.63
CA PRO A 138 -34.74 -5.42 42.88
C PRO A 138 -35.30 -6.39 43.95
N ALA A 139 -34.93 -6.16 45.20
CA ALA A 139 -35.17 -7.10 46.32
C ALA A 139 -36.65 -7.26 46.70
N ASP A 140 -37.53 -6.39 46.19
CA ASP A 140 -38.95 -6.27 46.52
C ASP A 140 -39.85 -7.38 45.97
N ILE A 141 -39.34 -8.24 45.07
CA ILE A 141 -40.18 -9.22 44.36
C ILE A 141 -40.13 -10.63 44.96
N PHE A 142 -39.05 -11.06 45.64
CA PHE A 142 -38.90 -12.49 46.02
C PHE A 142 -38.28 -12.83 47.39
N THR A 143 -37.67 -11.90 48.15
CA THR A 143 -37.06 -12.24 49.46
C THR A 143 -37.08 -11.07 50.45
N PRO A 144 -37.34 -11.30 51.76
CA PRO A 144 -37.38 -10.25 52.80
C PRO A 144 -35.99 -9.76 53.25
N SER A 145 -34.95 -9.96 52.42
CA SER A 145 -33.59 -9.49 52.65
C SER A 145 -33.28 -8.36 51.66
N ASP A 146 -32.94 -7.17 52.17
CA ASP A 146 -32.70 -5.90 51.43
C ASP A 146 -31.56 -5.92 50.38
N SER A 147 -31.03 -7.08 50.01
CA SER A 147 -29.96 -7.22 49.02
C SER A 147 -30.52 -7.44 47.62
N SER A 148 -30.24 -6.54 46.69
CA SER A 148 -30.48 -6.75 45.25
C SER A 148 -29.60 -7.89 44.72
N LEU A 149 -30.15 -8.73 43.85
CA LEU A 149 -29.39 -9.82 43.22
C LEU A 149 -28.93 -9.37 41.84
N ALA A 150 -27.62 -9.27 41.64
CA ALA A 150 -27.02 -8.88 40.38
C ALA A 150 -26.55 -10.12 39.58
N PHE A 151 -26.68 -10.03 38.27
CA PHE A 151 -26.25 -11.02 37.28
C PHE A 151 -25.36 -10.34 36.26
N ILE A 152 -24.33 -11.07 35.82
CA ILE A 152 -23.41 -10.64 34.79
C ILE A 152 -23.37 -11.67 33.66
N LEU A 153 -23.24 -11.18 32.42
CA LEU A 153 -23.09 -12.03 31.26
C LEU A 153 -21.61 -12.43 31.11
N VAL A 154 -21.32 -13.73 31.27
CA VAL A 154 -19.96 -14.28 31.21
C VAL A 154 -19.78 -15.08 29.93
N ASN A 155 -18.63 -14.89 29.27
CA ASN A 155 -18.22 -15.70 28.12
C ASN A 155 -17.69 -17.05 28.60
N ASN A 156 -18.28 -18.15 28.13
CA ASN A 156 -17.85 -19.51 28.47
C ASN A 156 -16.83 -20.08 27.47
N CYS A 157 -16.47 -19.34 26.43
CA CYS A 157 -15.53 -19.79 25.42
C CYS A 157 -14.13 -20.06 25.97
N ASN A 158 -13.62 -21.26 25.72
CA ASN A 158 -12.29 -21.66 26.17
C ASN A 158 -11.21 -21.09 25.26
N ILE A 159 -10.33 -20.23 25.79
CA ILE A 159 -9.16 -19.68 25.07
C ILE A 159 -7.89 -20.48 25.42
N ALA A 160 -7.98 -21.47 26.31
CA ALA A 160 -6.83 -22.22 26.80
C ALA A 160 -6.22 -23.19 25.78
N ASP A 161 -6.74 -23.25 24.55
CA ASP A 161 -6.07 -24.01 23.50
C ASP A 161 -4.77 -23.30 23.10
N ARG A 162 -3.66 -23.85 23.59
CA ARG A 162 -2.30 -23.37 23.34
C ARG A 162 -1.97 -23.34 21.86
N TYR A 163 -2.60 -24.18 21.04
CA TYR A 163 -2.31 -24.26 19.61
C TYR A 163 -2.75 -23.00 18.85
N ALA A 164 -3.92 -22.42 19.16
CA ALA A 164 -4.40 -21.19 18.53
C ALA A 164 -3.50 -19.99 18.88
N GLY A 165 -3.02 -19.92 20.13
CA GLY A 165 -2.07 -18.91 20.57
C GLY A 165 -0.71 -19.02 19.87
N ILE A 166 -0.17 -20.25 19.76
CA ILE A 166 1.10 -20.50 19.07
C ILE A 166 1.00 -20.15 17.59
N ALA A 167 -0.07 -20.56 16.90
CA ALA A 167 -0.26 -20.24 15.48
C ALA A 167 -0.33 -18.73 15.23
N SER A 168 -1.06 -17.99 16.08
CA SER A 168 -1.14 -16.53 16.00
C SER A 168 0.21 -15.87 16.23
N PHE A 169 0.99 -16.37 17.19
CA PHE A 169 2.35 -15.88 17.47
C PHE A 169 3.33 -16.18 16.32
N CYS A 170 3.25 -17.37 15.71
CA CYS A 170 4.00 -17.71 14.51
C CYS A 170 3.66 -16.78 13.34
N SER A 171 2.37 -16.46 13.14
CA SER A 171 1.94 -15.49 12.14
C SER A 171 2.52 -14.10 12.41
N LEU A 172 2.53 -13.65 13.66
CA LEU A 172 3.11 -12.36 14.05
C LEU A 172 4.59 -12.31 13.68
N ILE A 173 5.37 -13.30 14.12
CA ILE A 173 6.82 -13.40 13.81
C ILE A 173 7.04 -13.41 12.30
N PHE A 174 6.26 -14.23 11.57
CA PHE A 174 6.37 -14.34 10.12
C PHE A 174 6.15 -12.99 9.43
N VAL A 175 5.09 -12.25 9.80
CA VAL A 175 4.80 -10.93 9.22
C VAL A 175 5.90 -9.94 9.57
N THR A 176 6.37 -9.89 10.83
CA THR A 176 7.45 -8.99 11.24
C THR A 176 8.75 -9.25 10.47
N VAL A 177 9.16 -10.51 10.35
CA VAL A 177 10.36 -10.90 9.58
C VAL A 177 10.18 -10.59 8.10
N SER A 178 9.01 -10.88 7.54
CA SER A 178 8.71 -10.62 6.12
C SER A 178 8.76 -9.13 5.79
N ILE A 179 8.22 -8.26 6.64
CA ILE A 179 8.29 -6.80 6.47
C ILE A 179 9.74 -6.31 6.56
N PHE A 180 10.52 -6.85 7.51
CA PHE A 180 11.94 -6.50 7.62
C PHE A 180 12.73 -6.89 6.36
N LEU A 181 12.55 -8.12 5.88
CA LEU A 181 13.21 -8.61 4.67
C LEU A 181 12.76 -7.83 3.42
N LEU A 182 11.46 -7.55 3.30
CA LEU A 182 10.92 -6.73 2.22
C LEU A 182 11.54 -5.33 2.24
N SER A 183 11.64 -4.70 3.40
CA SER A 183 12.24 -3.37 3.54
C SER A 183 13.71 -3.36 3.08
N ARG A 184 14.48 -4.39 3.43
CA ARG A 184 15.88 -4.52 2.96
C ARG A 184 15.95 -4.80 1.46
N TYR A 185 15.06 -5.62 0.94
CA TYR A 185 14.99 -5.95 -0.48
C TYR A 185 14.62 -4.73 -1.33
N LEU A 186 13.62 -3.95 -0.92
CA LEU A 186 13.18 -2.74 -1.60
C LEU A 186 14.28 -1.68 -1.65
N ARG A 187 15.02 -1.45 -0.54
CA ARG A 187 16.17 -0.54 -0.54
C ARG A 187 17.27 -0.95 -1.51
N LYS A 188 17.52 -2.25 -1.65
CA LYS A 188 18.48 -2.74 -2.64
C LYS A 188 17.98 -2.49 -4.07
N LYS A 189 16.68 -2.72 -4.30
CA LYS A 189 16.07 -2.53 -5.63
C LYS A 189 15.92 -1.07 -6.02
N GLU A 190 15.74 -0.18 -5.06
CA GLU A 190 15.76 1.27 -5.26
C GLU A 190 17.10 1.72 -5.87
N VAL A 191 18.22 1.30 -5.28
CA VAL A 191 19.56 1.59 -5.84
C VAL A 191 19.73 0.99 -7.23
N ASP A 192 19.29 -0.25 -7.44
CA ASP A 192 19.36 -0.89 -8.76
C ASP A 192 18.57 -0.12 -9.83
N PHE A 193 17.41 0.43 -9.47
CA PHE A 193 16.53 1.18 -10.39
C PHE A 193 17.04 2.59 -10.66
N ASP A 194 17.54 3.28 -9.63
CA ASP A 194 18.14 4.60 -9.75
C ASP A 194 19.36 4.58 -10.70
N LEU A 195 20.20 3.55 -10.59
CA LEU A 195 21.35 3.39 -11.50
C LEU A 195 20.96 3.10 -12.96
N GLN A 196 19.75 2.63 -13.22
CA GLN A 196 19.27 2.28 -14.56
C GLN A 196 18.57 3.45 -15.26
N GLU A 197 17.99 4.37 -14.49
CA GLU A 197 17.30 5.55 -14.99
C GLU A 197 18.19 6.77 -14.90
N GLN A 198 18.83 7.17 -16.00
CA GLN A 198 19.49 8.47 -16.07
C GLN A 198 18.45 9.56 -16.26
N THR A 199 18.22 10.37 -15.22
CA THR A 199 17.31 11.50 -15.29
C THR A 199 18.08 12.81 -15.47
N ALA A 200 17.45 13.79 -16.11
CA ALA A 200 18.05 15.13 -16.23
C ALA A 200 18.30 15.76 -14.85
N THR A 201 17.55 15.34 -13.84
CA THR A 201 17.70 15.75 -12.44
C THR A 201 19.05 15.39 -11.84
N ASP A 202 19.63 14.24 -12.24
CA ASP A 202 20.93 13.77 -11.74
C ASP A 202 22.10 14.67 -12.17
N TYR A 203 21.88 15.50 -13.19
CA TYR A 203 22.85 16.43 -13.76
C TYR A 203 22.42 17.89 -13.58
N SER A 204 21.41 18.16 -12.77
CA SER A 204 20.87 19.50 -12.55
C SER A 204 21.09 19.96 -11.11
N ILE A 205 21.29 21.26 -10.93
CA ILE A 205 21.41 21.90 -9.62
C ILE A 205 20.37 23.00 -9.56
N GLU A 206 19.54 22.97 -8.51
CA GLU A 206 18.60 24.05 -8.21
C GLU A 206 19.24 25.04 -7.23
N VAL A 207 19.27 26.31 -7.58
CA VAL A 207 19.73 27.39 -6.70
C VAL A 207 18.51 28.11 -6.13
N ILE A 208 18.23 27.86 -4.85
CA ILE A 208 17.13 28.49 -4.14
C ILE A 208 17.62 29.77 -3.46
N ASN A 209 16.81 30.83 -3.50
CA ASN A 209 17.11 32.14 -2.92
C ASN A 209 18.41 32.76 -3.48
N PRO A 210 18.51 32.94 -4.81
CA PRO A 210 19.64 33.63 -5.39
C PRO A 210 19.60 35.13 -5.02
N PRO A 211 20.72 35.85 -5.13
CA PRO A 211 20.75 37.30 -4.96
C PRO A 211 19.82 38.01 -5.96
N VAL A 212 19.40 39.24 -5.62
CA VAL A 212 18.33 39.97 -6.32
C VAL A 212 18.66 40.30 -7.78
N ASP A 213 19.94 40.31 -8.13
CA ASP A 213 20.47 40.56 -9.47
C ASP A 213 20.60 39.29 -10.32
N ALA A 214 20.17 38.14 -9.82
CA ALA A 214 20.29 36.83 -10.46
C ALA A 214 19.28 36.58 -11.59
N ASN A 215 19.20 37.51 -12.53
CA ASN A 215 18.18 37.53 -13.58
C ASN A 215 18.75 37.16 -14.96
N ASP A 216 20.08 37.10 -15.10
CA ASP A 216 20.77 36.79 -16.34
C ASP A 216 21.36 35.36 -16.29
N PRO A 217 20.86 34.41 -17.11
CA PRO A 217 21.36 33.04 -17.12
C PRO A 217 22.82 32.91 -17.56
N GLU A 218 23.33 33.81 -18.42
CA GLU A 218 24.71 33.70 -18.92
C GLU A 218 25.73 34.11 -17.84
N VAL A 219 25.42 35.16 -17.07
CA VAL A 219 26.25 35.56 -15.91
C VAL A 219 26.32 34.44 -14.88
N TRP A 220 25.20 33.77 -14.63
CA TRP A 220 25.14 32.65 -13.70
C TRP A 220 25.86 31.42 -14.20
N LYS A 221 25.79 31.15 -15.51
CA LYS A 221 26.56 30.09 -16.14
C LYS A 221 28.06 30.33 -15.98
N GLU A 222 28.55 31.52 -16.31
CA GLU A 222 29.96 31.90 -16.14
C GLU A 222 30.41 31.81 -14.68
N TYR A 223 29.58 32.30 -13.76
CA TYR A 223 29.81 32.19 -12.33
C TYR A 223 29.96 30.72 -11.91
N MET A 224 29.01 29.86 -12.28
CA MET A 224 29.03 28.44 -11.91
C MET A 224 30.24 27.69 -12.48
N GLU A 225 30.63 27.97 -13.73
CA GLU A 225 31.84 27.42 -14.33
C GLU A 225 33.11 27.89 -13.58
N GLY A 226 33.10 29.12 -13.05
CA GLY A 226 34.20 29.70 -12.28
C GLY A 226 34.37 29.15 -10.85
N ILE A 227 33.30 28.70 -10.18
CA ILE A 227 33.39 28.20 -8.79
C ILE A 227 33.81 26.73 -8.73
N LEU A 228 33.60 25.96 -9.81
CA LEU A 228 33.93 24.54 -9.84
C LEU A 228 35.45 24.34 -9.65
N PRO A 229 35.92 23.36 -8.86
CA PRO A 229 37.35 23.14 -8.61
C PRO A 229 38.12 22.73 -9.88
N ASP A 230 39.35 23.23 -10.06
CA ASP A 230 40.24 22.92 -11.21
C ASP A 230 40.53 21.43 -11.42
N GLU A 231 40.28 20.61 -10.40
CA GLU A 231 40.43 19.15 -10.43
C GLU A 231 39.34 18.43 -11.24
N VAL A 232 38.21 19.10 -11.53
CA VAL A 232 37.14 18.56 -12.37
C VAL A 232 37.53 18.72 -13.84
N GLN A 233 37.91 17.63 -14.50
CA GLN A 233 38.14 17.64 -15.96
C GLN A 233 36.85 17.97 -16.71
N ASN A 234 36.93 18.85 -17.71
CA ASN A 234 35.81 19.34 -18.51
C ASN A 234 34.73 20.10 -17.71
N LYS A 235 35.13 21.12 -16.93
CA LYS A 235 34.19 22.07 -16.32
C LYS A 235 33.32 22.71 -17.39
N HIS A 236 32.05 22.33 -17.44
CA HIS A 236 31.12 22.91 -18.38
C HIS A 236 29.70 22.83 -17.85
N VAL A 237 29.02 23.98 -17.84
CA VAL A 237 27.59 24.06 -17.56
C VAL A 237 26.87 23.95 -18.90
N THR A 238 26.12 22.87 -19.09
CA THR A 238 25.42 22.60 -20.36
C THR A 238 24.30 23.62 -20.62
N CYS A 239 23.52 23.95 -19.59
CA CYS A 239 22.41 24.88 -19.69
C CYS A 239 22.18 25.55 -18.33
N CYS A 240 21.87 26.85 -18.33
CA CYS A 240 21.41 27.59 -17.17
C CYS A 240 20.07 28.25 -17.52
N THR A 241 19.07 28.09 -16.65
CA THR A 241 17.74 28.68 -16.84
C THR A 241 17.29 29.37 -15.56
N ILE A 242 16.70 30.55 -15.70
CA ILE A 242 16.10 31.27 -14.57
C ILE A 242 14.62 30.93 -14.47
N ALA A 243 14.16 30.54 -13.28
CA ALA A 243 12.75 30.32 -13.02
C ALA A 243 12.01 31.66 -12.95
N LEU A 244 11.04 31.86 -13.83
CA LEU A 244 10.19 33.06 -13.85
C LEU A 244 8.90 32.82 -13.08
N ASP A 245 8.46 33.80 -12.28
CA ASP A 245 7.13 33.77 -11.65
C ASP A 245 6.03 33.97 -12.69
N ASN A 246 5.54 32.85 -13.21
CA ASN A 246 4.45 32.81 -14.18
C ASN A 246 3.07 32.64 -13.52
N THR A 247 2.94 32.82 -12.20
CA THR A 247 1.67 32.57 -11.48
C THR A 247 0.52 33.39 -12.04
N LYS A 248 0.77 34.66 -12.39
CA LYS A 248 -0.25 35.54 -13.01
C LYS A 248 -0.70 35.04 -14.37
N LEU A 249 0.22 34.52 -15.19
CA LEU A 249 -0.08 34.00 -16.52
C LEU A 249 -0.92 32.73 -16.43
N ILE A 250 -0.56 31.82 -15.52
CA ILE A 250 -1.27 30.56 -15.29
C ILE A 250 -2.70 30.80 -14.80
N ASN A 251 -2.92 31.79 -13.92
CA ASN A 251 -4.26 32.12 -13.40
C ASN A 251 -5.21 32.72 -14.45
N HIS A 252 -4.69 33.11 -15.63
CA HIS A 252 -5.49 33.63 -16.74
C HIS A 252 -5.76 32.59 -17.84
N LEU A 253 -5.23 31.37 -17.72
CA LEU A 253 -5.51 30.21 -18.58
C LEU A 253 -6.64 29.36 -17.98
#